data_AF-A0A8C0I982-F1
#
_entry.id   AF-A0A8C0I982-F1
#
_cell.length_a   1.000
_cell.length_b   1.000
_cell.length_c   1.000
_cell.angle_alpha   90.00
_cell.angle_beta   90.00
_cell.angle_gamma   90.00
#
_symmetry.space_group_name_H-M   'P 1'
#
loop_
_entity.id
_entity.type
_entity.pdbx_description
1 polymer ?
#
loop_
_entity_poly.entity_id
_entity_poly.type
_entity_poly.pdbx_seq_one_letter_code
_entity_poly.pdbx_strand_id
1 'polypeptide(L)'
;MWWFQQGLSCLPVALVVWSAASFVFSYITAITLHHVDPLVPYISDTGTIPPERCLFGIMLNISAFLGMATMYVRYKQVYALNPERSKIIKLNKIGLTLGLMSCFGLCIIANFQKCILYYIHVLGACLTFGVGAVYMLVQTVLSHLMQPEVHSKDIFWIRLTVLLWCCSSIVSMFVSSVVLYSGLYGTNLVQKLHWDPQEKGYSAHIISTVSEWSLAFSFLSFFLTYIRDFQKISLRAVVSLHGQTLYNAPQSFVTDEQTLLVAGSI
;
A
#
# COMPACT_ATOMS: atom_id res chain seq x y z
N MET A 1 -27.43 1.03 4.27
CA MET A 1 -26.01 0.62 4.30
C MET A 1 -25.14 1.85 4.38
N TRP A 2 -24.14 1.85 5.26
CA TRP A 2 -23.19 2.97 5.40
C TRP A 2 -22.28 3.02 4.16
N TRP A 3 -21.70 4.19 3.84
CA TRP A 3 -20.92 4.38 2.60
C TRP A 3 -19.69 3.46 2.49
N PHE A 4 -19.13 3.01 3.63
CA PHE A 4 -18.00 2.09 3.72
C PHE A 4 -18.38 0.61 3.67
N GLN A 5 -19.69 0.30 3.64
CA GLN A 5 -20.22 -1.07 3.55
C GLN A 5 -20.74 -1.40 2.14
N GLN A 6 -20.66 -0.45 1.21
CA GLN A 6 -21.12 -0.64 -0.16
C GLN A 6 -20.03 -1.32 -0.99
N GLY A 7 -20.39 -2.40 -1.71
CA GLY A 7 -19.45 -3.14 -2.53
C GLY A 7 -18.23 -3.61 -1.75
N LEU A 8 -17.04 -3.30 -2.26
CA LEU A 8 -15.76 -3.62 -1.62
C LEU A 8 -15.08 -2.40 -0.98
N SER A 9 -15.81 -1.31 -0.72
CA SER A 9 -15.24 -0.08 -0.16
C SER A 9 -14.70 -0.24 1.26
N CYS A 10 -15.11 -1.29 1.99
CA CYS A 10 -14.57 -1.63 3.30
C CYS A 10 -13.07 -1.91 3.27
N LEU A 11 -12.54 -2.38 2.14
CA LEU A 11 -11.15 -2.80 2.00
C LEU A 11 -10.17 -1.62 2.01
N PRO A 12 -10.31 -0.58 1.15
CA PRO A 12 -9.48 0.62 1.25
C PRO A 12 -9.71 1.39 2.55
N VAL A 13 -10.92 1.34 3.13
CA VAL A 13 -11.18 1.93 4.46
C VAL A 13 -10.36 1.22 5.53
N ALA A 14 -10.41 -0.12 5.57
CA ALA A 14 -9.63 -0.92 6.51
C ALA A 14 -8.13 -0.67 6.33
N LEU A 15 -7.63 -0.63 5.09
CA LEU A 15 -6.24 -0.30 4.80
C LEU A 15 -5.83 1.05 5.40
N VAL A 16 -6.61 2.11 5.15
CA VAL A 16 -6.26 3.46 5.60
C VAL A 16 -6.34 3.57 7.12
N VAL A 17 -7.44 3.12 7.72
CA VAL A 17 -7.64 3.20 9.18
C VAL A 17 -6.62 2.36 9.93
N TRP A 18 -6.36 1.14 9.48
CA TRP A 18 -5.41 0.24 10.13
C TRP A 18 -3.96 0.75 10.02
N SER A 19 -3.58 1.27 8.85
CA SER A 19 -2.25 1.86 8.66
C SER A 19 -2.08 3.12 9.51
N ALA A 20 -3.07 4.01 9.54
CA ALA A 20 -3.03 5.18 10.42
C ALA A 20 -2.93 4.78 11.90
N ALA A 21 -3.70 3.78 12.32
CA ALA A 21 -3.64 3.24 13.68
C ALA A 21 -2.25 2.68 14.02
N SER A 22 -1.57 2.03 13.06
CA SER A 22 -0.20 1.53 13.26
C SER A 22 0.79 2.65 13.61
N PHE A 23 0.69 3.80 12.92
CA PHE A 23 1.53 4.97 13.22
C PHE A 23 1.20 5.57 14.58
N VAL A 24 -0.09 5.73 14.88
CA VAL A 24 -0.56 6.34 16.13
C VAL A 24 -0.21 5.50 17.36
N PHE A 25 -0.48 4.18 17.33
CA PHE A 25 -0.19 3.33 18.48
C PHE A 25 1.31 3.18 18.73
N SER A 26 2.13 3.07 17.68
CA SER A 26 3.58 3.03 17.82
C SER A 26 4.12 4.34 18.41
N TYR A 27 3.66 5.48 17.89
CA TYR A 27 4.03 6.81 18.38
C TYR A 27 3.65 7.03 19.85
N ILE A 28 2.40 6.73 20.22
CA ILE A 28 1.93 6.86 21.62
C ILE A 28 2.79 5.99 22.53
N THR A 29 3.00 4.72 22.17
CA THR A 29 3.76 3.78 22.99
C THR A 29 5.22 4.27 23.15
N ALA A 30 5.89 4.63 22.06
CA ALA A 30 7.27 5.11 22.07
C ALA A 30 7.44 6.37 22.95
N ILE A 31 6.49 7.30 22.92
CA ILE A 31 6.53 8.50 23.78
C ILE A 31 6.25 8.15 25.24
N THR A 32 5.24 7.32 25.51
CA THR A 32 4.89 6.95 26.90
C THR A 32 6.02 6.21 27.61
N LEU A 33 6.86 5.50 26.84
CA LEU A 33 8.04 4.79 27.35
C LEU A 33 9.33 5.61 27.22
N HIS A 34 9.26 6.86 26.75
CA HIS A 34 10.40 7.75 26.56
C HIS A 34 11.48 7.21 25.62
N HIS A 35 11.10 6.40 24.63
CA HIS A 35 12.03 5.85 23.63
C HIS A 35 12.40 6.84 22.51
N VAL A 36 11.56 7.85 22.30
CA VAL A 36 11.74 8.91 21.28
C VAL A 36 11.27 10.25 21.84
N ASP A 37 11.73 11.34 21.24
CA ASP A 37 11.23 12.67 21.59
C ASP A 37 9.81 12.91 21.06
N PRO A 38 8.97 13.68 21.79
CA PRO A 38 7.60 13.94 21.36
C PRO A 38 7.46 14.76 20.08
N LEU A 39 8.44 15.62 19.76
CA LEU A 39 8.32 16.55 18.65
C LEU A 39 8.67 15.87 17.32
N VAL A 40 7.67 15.25 16.69
CA VAL A 40 7.71 14.67 15.34
C VAL A 40 8.95 13.77 15.12
N PRO A 41 9.07 12.65 15.87
CA PRO A 41 10.08 11.64 15.57
C PRO A 41 9.79 10.99 14.22
N TYR A 42 10.79 10.32 13.63
CA TYR A 42 10.52 9.46 12.47
C TYR A 42 9.49 8.39 12.86
N ILE A 43 8.53 8.10 11.99
CA ILE A 43 7.64 6.94 12.11
C ILE A 43 8.49 5.67 12.27
N SER A 44 9.56 5.54 11.48
CA SER A 44 10.49 4.41 11.56
C SER A 44 11.23 4.30 12.90
N ASP A 45 11.50 5.43 13.56
CA ASP A 45 12.11 5.45 14.91
C ASP A 45 11.09 4.97 15.95
N THR A 46 9.81 5.36 15.82
CA THR A 46 8.74 4.88 16.71
C THR A 46 8.49 3.37 16.62
N GLY A 47 9.04 2.68 15.62
CA GLY A 47 8.91 1.22 15.44
C GLY A 47 10.18 0.43 15.79
N THR A 48 11.15 1.04 16.48
CA THR A 48 12.48 0.44 16.66
C THR A 48 12.66 -0.35 17.97
N ILE A 49 12.04 0.06 19.07
CA ILE A 49 12.26 -0.54 20.40
C ILE A 49 11.05 -1.39 20.82
N PRO A 50 11.21 -2.54 21.53
CA PRO A 50 10.08 -3.25 22.13
C PRO A 50 9.43 -2.45 23.28
N PRO A 51 8.10 -2.52 23.46
CA PRO A 51 7.16 -3.42 22.76
C PRO A 51 6.63 -2.90 21.43
N GLU A 52 6.74 -1.59 21.15
CA GLU A 52 6.12 -0.96 19.98
C GLU A 52 6.64 -1.49 18.65
N ARG A 53 7.92 -1.89 18.57
CA ARG A 53 8.49 -2.61 17.42
C ARG A 53 7.66 -3.82 17.00
N CYS A 54 7.23 -4.62 17.96
CA CYS A 54 6.49 -5.86 17.68
C CYS A 54 5.06 -5.53 17.22
N LEU A 55 4.41 -4.58 17.88
CA LEU A 55 3.08 -4.09 17.50
C LEU A 55 3.11 -3.49 16.10
N PHE A 56 4.07 -2.59 15.84
CA PHE A 56 4.27 -1.92 14.57
C PHE A 56 4.49 -2.92 13.43
N GLY A 57 5.37 -3.90 13.64
CA GLY A 57 5.64 -4.95 12.66
C GLY A 57 4.40 -5.76 12.28
N ILE A 58 3.64 -6.25 13.27
CA ILE A 58 2.39 -7.00 13.02
C ILE A 58 1.37 -6.13 12.28
N MET A 59 1.16 -4.90 12.73
CA MET A 59 0.18 -4.01 12.13
C MET A 59 0.53 -3.63 10.69
N LEU A 60 1.79 -3.32 10.40
CA LEU A 60 2.25 -3.00 9.04
C LEU A 60 2.21 -4.21 8.11
N ASN A 61 2.51 -5.42 8.59
CA ASN A 61 2.32 -6.63 7.79
C ASN A 61 0.84 -6.81 7.41
N ILE A 62 -0.10 -6.59 8.34
CA ILE A 62 -1.54 -6.60 8.04
C ILE A 62 -1.90 -5.52 7.01
N SER A 63 -1.37 -4.30 7.16
CA SER A 63 -1.53 -3.23 6.16
C SER A 63 -1.01 -3.64 4.78
N ALA A 64 0.10 -4.37 4.70
CA ALA A 64 0.63 -4.88 3.43
C ALA A 64 -0.35 -5.84 2.76
N PHE A 65 -0.95 -6.78 3.50
CA PHE A 65 -1.97 -7.68 2.94
C PHE A 65 -3.24 -6.95 2.51
N LEU A 66 -3.72 -5.98 3.31
CA LEU A 66 -4.84 -5.11 2.94
C LEU A 66 -4.52 -4.29 1.68
N GLY A 67 -3.27 -3.83 1.55
CA GLY A 67 -2.75 -3.13 0.38
C GLY A 67 -2.78 -4.02 -0.86
N MET A 68 -2.23 -5.23 -0.78
CA MET A 68 -2.25 -6.20 -1.88
C MET A 68 -3.67 -6.53 -2.33
N ALA A 69 -4.57 -6.78 -1.38
CA ALA A 69 -5.97 -7.03 -1.68
C ALA A 69 -6.63 -5.82 -2.35
N THR A 70 -6.39 -4.61 -1.85
CA THR A 70 -6.92 -3.36 -2.44
C THR A 70 -6.44 -3.19 -3.88
N MET A 71 -5.14 -3.37 -4.13
CA MET A 71 -4.54 -3.25 -5.45
C MET A 71 -5.04 -4.33 -6.41
N TYR A 72 -5.29 -5.55 -5.91
CA TYR A 72 -5.88 -6.63 -6.69
C TYR A 72 -7.33 -6.31 -7.09
N VAL A 73 -8.16 -5.82 -6.16
CA VAL A 73 -9.54 -5.38 -6.47
C VAL A 73 -9.50 -4.26 -7.50
N ARG A 74 -8.59 -3.29 -7.36
CA ARG A 74 -8.40 -2.23 -8.35
C ARG A 74 -8.03 -2.78 -9.72
N TYR A 75 -7.12 -3.75 -9.77
CA TYR A 75 -6.75 -4.43 -11.01
C TYR A 75 -7.96 -5.09 -11.68
N LYS A 76 -8.75 -5.87 -10.91
CA LYS A 76 -9.95 -6.54 -11.42
C LYS A 76 -11.01 -5.53 -11.89
N GLN A 77 -11.18 -4.42 -11.19
CA GLN A 77 -12.05 -3.32 -11.58
C GLN A 77 -11.69 -2.78 -12.97
N VAL A 78 -10.44 -2.34 -13.14
CA VAL A 78 -9.99 -1.69 -14.37
C VAL A 78 -10.08 -2.67 -15.55
N TYR A 79 -9.74 -3.94 -15.33
CA TYR A 79 -9.87 -4.98 -16.35
C TYR A 79 -11.33 -5.21 -16.77
N ALA A 80 -12.26 -5.34 -15.82
CA ALA A 80 -13.67 -5.58 -16.10
C ALA A 80 -14.34 -4.41 -16.84
N LEU A 81 -13.91 -3.18 -16.57
CA LEU A 81 -14.47 -1.98 -17.20
C LEU A 81 -13.84 -1.64 -18.55
N ASN A 82 -12.72 -2.26 -18.91
CA ASN A 82 -11.97 -1.93 -20.14
C ASN A 82 -11.45 -3.19 -20.89
N PRO A 83 -12.28 -4.22 -21.14
CA PRO A 83 -11.81 -5.52 -21.64
C PRO A 83 -11.16 -5.44 -23.03
N GLU A 84 -11.53 -4.47 -23.87
CA GLU A 84 -11.02 -4.33 -25.24
C GLU A 84 -9.85 -3.32 -25.36
N ARG A 85 -9.59 -2.54 -24.32
CA ARG A 85 -8.56 -1.49 -24.36
C ARG A 85 -7.20 -2.04 -23.93
N SER A 86 -6.50 -2.68 -24.87
CA SER A 86 -5.21 -3.37 -24.65
C SER A 86 -4.16 -2.53 -23.91
N LYS A 87 -4.04 -1.23 -24.23
CA LYS A 87 -3.11 -0.30 -23.55
C LYS A 87 -3.44 -0.13 -22.06
N ILE A 88 -4.72 0.03 -21.72
CA ILE A 88 -5.19 0.16 -20.33
C ILE A 88 -4.92 -1.14 -19.58
N ILE A 89 -5.20 -2.30 -20.19
CA ILE A 89 -4.94 -3.61 -19.55
C ILE A 89 -3.45 -3.82 -19.28
N LYS A 90 -2.56 -3.46 -20.22
CA LYS A 90 -1.10 -3.55 -20.01
C LYS A 90 -0.64 -2.66 -18.85
N LEU A 91 -1.07 -1.39 -18.84
CA LEU A 91 -0.75 -0.47 -17.73
C LEU A 91 -1.32 -0.95 -16.40
N ASN A 92 -2.52 -1.53 -16.40
CA ASN A 92 -3.14 -2.07 -15.21
C ASN A 92 -2.37 -3.28 -14.64
N LYS A 93 -1.84 -4.17 -15.50
CA LYS A 93 -0.95 -5.26 -15.07
C LYS A 93 0.36 -4.73 -14.47
N ILE A 94 0.97 -3.73 -15.11
CA ILE A 94 2.17 -3.06 -14.58
C ILE A 94 1.85 -2.44 -13.21
N GLY A 95 0.72 -1.76 -13.09
CA GLY A 95 0.23 -1.21 -11.82
C GLY A 95 0.07 -2.28 -10.74
N LEU A 96 -0.51 -3.44 -11.06
CA LEU A 96 -0.62 -4.54 -10.09
C LEU A 96 0.78 -4.98 -9.62
N THR A 97 1.72 -5.22 -10.53
CA THR A 97 3.09 -5.63 -10.17
C THR A 97 3.79 -4.60 -9.28
N LEU A 98 3.74 -3.31 -9.65
CA LEU A 98 4.33 -2.22 -8.86
C LEU A 98 3.70 -2.13 -7.46
N GLY A 99 2.38 -2.30 -7.38
CA GLY A 99 1.66 -2.32 -6.12
C GLY A 99 2.09 -3.46 -5.20
N LEU A 100 2.17 -4.69 -5.73
CA LEU A 100 2.64 -5.85 -4.98
C LEU A 100 4.09 -5.68 -4.50
N MET A 101 4.97 -5.12 -5.35
CA MET A 101 6.35 -4.78 -4.96
C MET A 101 6.40 -3.74 -3.83
N SER A 102 5.52 -2.73 -3.88
CA SER A 102 5.41 -1.72 -2.81
C SER A 102 4.92 -2.33 -1.50
N CYS A 103 3.92 -3.23 -1.52
CA CYS A 103 3.49 -3.97 -0.33
C CYS A 103 4.58 -4.89 0.22
N PHE A 104 5.39 -5.52 -0.64
CA PHE A 104 6.56 -6.27 -0.19
C PHE A 104 7.60 -5.38 0.50
N GLY A 105 7.83 -4.17 -0.03
CA GLY A 105 8.61 -3.14 0.65
C GLY A 105 8.07 -2.82 2.04
N LEU A 106 6.74 -2.74 2.18
CA LEU A 106 6.08 -2.46 3.46
C LEU A 106 6.37 -3.57 4.48
N CYS A 107 6.36 -4.84 4.05
CA CYS A 107 6.81 -5.95 4.90
C CYS A 107 8.29 -5.82 5.30
N ILE A 108 9.17 -5.36 4.40
CA ILE A 108 10.58 -5.16 4.77
C ILE A 108 10.72 -4.10 5.86
N ILE A 109 10.14 -2.91 5.69
CA ILE A 109 10.27 -1.84 6.71
C ILE A 109 9.59 -2.21 8.04
N ALA A 110 8.55 -3.06 8.01
CA ALA A 110 7.87 -3.56 9.20
C ALA A 110 8.75 -4.48 10.06
N ASN A 111 9.66 -5.24 9.44
CA ASN A 111 10.42 -6.29 10.12
C ASN A 111 11.91 -5.96 10.28
N PHE A 112 12.47 -5.08 9.44
CA PHE A 112 13.88 -4.67 9.47
C PHE A 112 14.00 -3.22 9.90
N GLN A 113 14.36 -3.00 11.16
CA GLN A 113 14.43 -1.67 11.77
C GLN A 113 15.65 -0.89 11.29
N LYS A 114 15.45 0.42 11.08
CA LYS A 114 16.47 1.37 10.63
C LYS A 114 17.76 1.32 11.46
N CYS A 115 17.64 1.28 12.80
CA CYS A 115 18.79 1.35 13.70
C CYS A 115 19.65 0.07 13.73
N ILE A 116 19.12 -1.07 13.25
CA ILE A 116 19.82 -2.37 13.27
C ILE A 116 20.33 -2.72 11.87
N LEU A 117 19.47 -2.62 10.84
CA LEU A 117 19.77 -3.02 9.47
C LEU A 117 19.40 -1.91 8.48
N TYR A 118 20.12 -0.77 8.59
CA TYR A 118 19.88 0.44 7.81
C TYR A 118 19.71 0.19 6.31
N TYR A 119 20.63 -0.53 5.66
CA TYR A 119 20.58 -0.75 4.21
C TYR A 119 19.34 -1.54 3.77
N ILE A 120 18.93 -2.53 4.56
CA ILE A 120 17.72 -3.31 4.27
C ILE A 120 16.47 -2.46 4.52
N HIS A 121 16.47 -1.66 5.58
CA HIS A 121 15.38 -0.73 5.86
C HIS A 121 15.20 0.29 4.72
N VAL A 122 16.28 0.90 4.25
CA VAL A 122 16.27 1.85 3.12
C VAL A 122 15.81 1.16 1.83
N LEU A 123 16.24 -0.07 1.55
CA LEU A 123 15.71 -0.86 0.43
C LEU A 123 14.19 -1.03 0.54
N GLY A 124 13.70 -1.40 1.72
CA GLY A 124 12.27 -1.50 2.01
C GLY A 124 11.53 -0.17 1.80
N ALA A 125 12.12 0.95 2.23
CA ALA A 125 11.54 2.27 2.06
C ALA A 125 11.49 2.69 0.58
N CYS A 126 12.54 2.41 -0.20
CA CYS A 126 12.58 2.65 -1.65
C CYS A 126 11.53 1.80 -2.38
N LEU A 127 11.34 0.54 -1.98
CA LEU A 127 10.28 -0.32 -2.52
C LEU A 127 8.90 0.22 -2.12
N THR A 128 8.68 0.53 -0.86
CA THR A 128 7.37 1.02 -0.36
C THR A 128 7.00 2.32 -1.04
N PHE A 129 7.83 3.35 -0.90
CA PHE A 129 7.49 4.72 -1.27
C PHE A 129 7.93 5.07 -2.69
N GLY A 130 9.11 4.65 -3.13
CA GLY A 130 9.60 4.90 -4.49
C GLY A 130 8.77 4.17 -5.54
N VAL A 131 8.71 2.83 -5.46
CA VAL A 131 7.87 2.03 -6.36
C VAL A 131 6.38 2.34 -6.16
N GLY A 132 5.97 2.62 -4.93
CA GLY A 132 4.61 3.07 -4.63
C GLY A 132 4.22 4.40 -5.29
N ALA A 133 5.14 5.37 -5.41
CA ALA A 133 4.89 6.62 -6.13
C ALA A 133 4.72 6.37 -7.63
N VAL A 134 5.50 5.44 -8.21
CA VAL A 134 5.31 5.01 -9.61
C VAL A 134 3.97 4.30 -9.78
N TYR A 135 3.53 3.50 -8.81
CA TYR A 135 2.17 2.93 -8.79
C TYR A 135 1.10 4.03 -8.80
N MET A 136 1.22 5.04 -7.94
CA MET A 136 0.29 6.18 -7.89
C MET A 136 0.25 6.94 -9.23
N LEU A 137 1.40 7.14 -9.87
CA LEU A 137 1.48 7.71 -11.22
C LEU A 137 0.71 6.86 -12.24
N VAL A 138 0.97 5.55 -12.29
CA VAL A 138 0.27 4.63 -13.21
C VAL A 138 -1.24 4.68 -12.98
N GLN A 139 -1.69 4.69 -11.72
CA GLN A 139 -3.11 4.74 -11.38
C GLN A 139 -3.76 6.10 -11.68
N THR A 140 -2.99 7.19 -11.60
CA THR A 140 -3.42 8.53 -12.03
C THR A 140 -3.56 8.60 -13.54
N VAL A 141 -2.60 8.04 -14.29
CA VAL A 141 -2.68 7.93 -15.76
C VAL A 141 -3.87 7.05 -16.16
N LEU A 142 -4.09 5.92 -15.51
CA LEU A 142 -5.26 5.06 -15.74
C LEU A 142 -6.56 5.82 -15.49
N SER A 143 -6.66 6.61 -14.42
CA SER A 143 -7.81 7.48 -14.17
C SER A 143 -8.09 8.46 -15.31
N HIS A 144 -7.05 9.03 -15.92
CA HIS A 144 -7.23 9.89 -17.09
C HIS A 144 -7.70 9.10 -18.32
N LEU A 145 -7.09 7.95 -18.61
CA LEU A 145 -7.42 7.11 -19.76
C LEU A 145 -8.83 6.50 -19.69
N MET A 146 -9.41 6.42 -18.50
CA MET A 146 -10.76 5.90 -18.24
C MET A 146 -11.82 7.01 -18.18
N GLN A 147 -11.46 8.25 -18.49
CA GLN A 147 -12.41 9.35 -18.68
C GLN A 147 -13.07 9.29 -20.07
N PRO A 148 -14.32 9.79 -20.20
CA PRO A 148 -15.24 10.19 -19.12
C PRO A 148 -16.13 9.02 -18.63
N GLU A 149 -16.03 7.85 -19.27
CA GLU A 149 -16.97 6.73 -19.13
C GLU A 149 -16.98 6.13 -17.72
N VAL A 150 -15.84 6.10 -17.03
CA VAL A 150 -15.71 5.48 -15.70
C VAL A 150 -15.32 6.48 -14.61
N HIS A 151 -14.40 7.40 -14.90
CA HIS A 151 -13.91 8.38 -13.94
C HIS A 151 -14.32 9.80 -14.30
N SER A 152 -14.66 10.61 -13.29
CA SER A 152 -14.84 12.05 -13.46
C SER A 152 -13.50 12.77 -13.64
N LYS A 153 -13.55 14.01 -14.14
CA LYS A 153 -12.38 14.90 -14.19
C LYS A 153 -11.82 15.19 -12.80
N ASP A 154 -12.68 15.31 -11.80
CA ASP A 154 -12.30 15.65 -10.43
C ASP A 154 -11.42 14.56 -9.78
N ILE A 155 -11.75 13.28 -9.98
CA ILE A 155 -10.95 12.19 -9.41
C ILE A 155 -9.52 12.16 -9.98
N PHE A 156 -9.36 12.48 -11.27
CA PHE A 156 -8.03 12.60 -11.87
C PHE A 156 -7.23 13.73 -11.21
N TRP A 157 -7.82 14.92 -11.06
CA TRP A 157 -7.14 16.06 -10.43
C TRP A 157 -6.79 15.78 -8.96
N ILE A 158 -7.70 15.16 -8.20
CA ILE A 158 -7.42 14.75 -6.82
C ILE A 158 -6.22 13.79 -6.77
N ARG A 159 -6.20 12.74 -7.61
CA ARG A 159 -5.09 11.78 -7.66
C ARG A 159 -3.77 12.43 -8.10
N LEU A 160 -3.82 13.37 -9.05
CA LEU A 160 -2.66 14.12 -9.49
C LEU A 160 -2.11 15.03 -8.37
N THR A 161 -2.97 15.75 -7.65
CA THR A 161 -2.55 16.59 -6.51
C THR A 161 -1.89 15.75 -5.43
N VAL A 162 -2.49 14.60 -5.08
CA VAL A 162 -1.90 13.68 -4.08
C VAL A 162 -0.58 13.09 -4.57
N LEU A 163 -0.43 12.78 -5.86
CA LEU A 163 0.84 12.35 -6.45
C LEU A 163 1.92 13.44 -6.35
N LEU A 164 1.58 14.69 -6.67
CA LEU A 164 2.53 15.81 -6.57
C LEU A 164 2.97 16.04 -5.11
N TRP A 165 2.04 15.93 -4.15
CA TRP A 165 2.34 15.97 -2.72
C TRP A 165 3.24 14.81 -2.28
N CYS A 166 2.98 13.59 -2.77
CA CYS A 166 3.86 12.45 -2.52
C CYS A 166 5.28 12.72 -3.05
N CYS A 167 5.41 13.17 -4.30
CA CYS A 167 6.70 13.46 -4.92
C CYS A 167 7.46 14.56 -4.18
N SER A 168 6.80 15.65 -3.76
CA SER A 168 7.45 16.71 -2.99
C SER A 168 7.96 16.20 -1.63
N SER A 169 7.18 15.33 -0.96
CA SER A 169 7.58 14.71 0.30
C SER A 169 8.78 13.78 0.12
N ILE A 170 8.83 12.97 -0.95
CA ILE A 170 9.99 12.12 -1.28
C ILE A 170 11.24 12.97 -1.52
N VAL A 171 11.14 14.03 -2.33
CA VAL A 171 12.29 14.90 -2.63
C VAL A 171 12.79 15.59 -1.36
N SER A 172 11.88 16.13 -0.55
CA SER A 172 12.22 16.77 0.72
C SER A 172 12.91 15.80 1.68
N MET A 173 12.36 14.59 1.85
CA MET A 173 12.94 13.54 2.70
C MET A 173 14.31 13.09 2.19
N PHE A 174 14.46 12.90 0.87
CA PHE A 174 15.73 12.48 0.27
C PHE A 174 16.83 13.53 0.48
N VAL A 175 16.55 14.80 0.16
CA VAL A 175 17.52 15.89 0.31
C VAL A 175 17.92 16.06 1.77
N SER A 176 16.94 16.12 2.68
CA SER A 176 17.20 16.29 4.11
C SER A 176 17.94 15.09 4.72
N SER A 177 17.62 13.85 4.33
CA SER A 177 18.34 12.65 4.76
C SER A 177 19.78 12.61 4.24
N VAL A 178 20.01 12.95 2.97
CA VAL A 178 21.38 13.02 2.41
C VAL A 178 22.21 14.06 3.16
N VAL A 179 21.65 15.24 3.42
CA VAL A 179 22.32 16.29 4.20
C VAL A 179 22.61 15.79 5.63
N LEU A 180 21.65 15.15 6.28
CA LEU A 180 21.80 14.63 7.64
C LEU A 180 22.91 13.57 7.75
N TYR A 181 22.97 12.62 6.82
CA TYR A 181 23.89 11.48 6.85
C TYR A 181 25.17 11.67 6.02
N SER A 182 25.41 12.87 5.49
CA SER A 182 26.61 13.23 4.72
C SER A 182 27.92 13.20 5.52
N GLY A 183 27.84 13.04 6.85
CA GLY A 183 28.99 13.14 7.77
C GLY A 183 29.25 14.56 8.27
N LEU A 184 28.52 15.58 7.77
CA LEU A 184 28.65 16.98 8.20
C LEU A 184 28.30 17.21 9.69
N TYR A 185 27.49 16.33 10.28
CA TYR A 185 26.94 16.49 11.63
C TYR A 185 27.37 15.38 12.60
N GLY A 186 28.41 14.61 12.25
CA GLY A 186 28.94 13.52 13.08
C GLY A 186 28.60 12.12 12.56
N THR A 187 29.06 11.11 13.30
CA THR A 187 28.86 9.69 13.00
C THR A 187 27.72 9.11 13.84
N ASN A 188 27.15 7.98 13.40
CA ASN A 188 26.09 7.23 14.12
C ASN A 188 24.75 7.98 14.33
N LEU A 189 24.43 8.95 13.48
CA LEU A 189 23.12 9.64 13.51
C LEU A 189 21.94 8.73 13.14
N VAL A 190 22.20 7.58 12.52
CA VAL A 190 21.17 6.60 12.13
C VAL A 190 20.52 5.95 13.37
N GLN A 191 21.28 5.77 14.44
CA GLN A 191 20.83 5.15 15.70
C GLN A 191 20.30 6.19 16.69
N LYS A 192 20.35 7.48 16.36
CA LYS A 192 20.01 8.56 17.28
C LYS A 192 18.49 8.77 17.33
N LEU A 193 17.92 8.52 18.51
CA LEU A 193 16.48 8.65 18.78
C LEU A 193 16.11 9.92 19.56
N HIS A 194 17.08 10.50 20.28
CA HIS A 194 16.90 11.75 21.03
C HIS A 194 17.73 12.86 20.43
N TRP A 195 17.11 14.02 20.21
CA TRP A 195 17.64 15.16 19.50
C TRP A 195 17.54 16.44 20.34
N ASP A 196 18.67 17.13 20.52
CA ASP A 196 18.70 18.43 21.16
C ASP A 196 18.48 19.53 20.09
N PRO A 197 17.48 20.42 20.23
CA PRO A 197 17.26 21.52 19.30
C PRO A 197 18.48 22.42 19.06
N GLN A 198 19.45 22.45 19.99
CA GLN A 198 20.67 23.26 19.87
C GLN A 198 21.78 22.57 19.07
N GLU A 199 21.63 21.29 18.74
CA GLU A 199 22.69 20.54 18.08
C GLU A 199 22.69 20.67 16.56
N LYS A 200 23.87 20.52 15.96
CA LYS A 200 24.02 20.59 14.50
C LYS A 200 23.30 19.40 13.85
N GLY A 201 22.57 19.66 12.78
CA GLY A 201 21.79 18.65 12.05
C GLY A 201 20.33 18.54 12.49
N TYR A 202 19.93 19.14 13.61
CA TYR A 202 18.55 19.13 14.10
C TYR A 202 17.53 19.60 13.05
N SER A 203 17.80 20.70 12.34
CA SER A 203 16.90 21.19 11.30
C SER A 203 16.73 20.21 10.14
N ALA A 204 17.81 19.54 9.73
CA ALA A 204 17.73 18.52 8.67
C ALA A 204 16.97 17.28 9.15
N HIS A 205 17.15 16.89 10.42
CA HIS A 205 16.36 15.85 11.06
C HIS A 205 14.87 16.20 11.04
N ILE A 206 14.47 17.37 11.53
CA ILE A 206 13.05 17.78 11.58
C ILE A 206 12.43 17.87 10.18
N ILE A 207 13.14 18.43 9.20
CA ILE A 207 12.63 18.46 7.82
C ILE A 207 12.39 17.05 7.31
N SER A 208 13.29 16.12 7.61
CA SER A 208 13.18 14.73 7.17
C SER A 208 12.06 13.98 7.88
N THR A 209 11.90 14.13 9.20
CA THR A 209 10.80 13.48 9.95
C THR A 209 9.44 14.00 9.50
N VAL A 210 9.26 15.31 9.37
CA VAL A 210 8.03 15.92 8.83
C VAL A 210 7.76 15.42 7.41
N SER A 211 8.81 15.27 6.59
CA SER A 211 8.67 14.74 5.23
C SER A 211 8.25 13.27 5.21
N GLU A 212 8.72 12.44 6.15
CA GLU A 212 8.30 11.03 6.28
C GLU A 212 6.83 10.92 6.67
N TRP A 213 6.36 11.71 7.66
CA TRP A 213 4.95 11.77 8.03
C TRP A 213 4.08 12.27 6.87
N SER A 214 4.50 13.35 6.21
CA SER A 214 3.84 13.89 5.02
C SER A 214 3.75 12.85 3.90
N LEU A 215 4.82 12.10 3.66
CA LEU A 215 4.87 11.01 2.68
C LEU A 215 3.88 9.91 3.03
N ALA A 216 3.88 9.41 4.27
CA ALA A 216 2.92 8.40 4.74
C ALA A 216 1.45 8.86 4.56
N PHE A 217 1.13 10.09 4.94
CA PHE A 217 -0.23 10.64 4.78
C PHE A 217 -0.64 10.81 3.31
N SER A 218 0.29 11.15 2.42
CA SER A 218 0.00 11.23 0.98
C SER A 218 -0.43 9.87 0.41
N PHE A 219 0.23 8.78 0.81
CA PHE A 219 -0.14 7.41 0.43
C PHE A 219 -1.53 7.02 0.95
N LEU A 220 -1.80 7.26 2.24
CA LEU A 220 -3.12 7.00 2.82
C LEU A 220 -4.21 7.80 2.09
N SER A 221 -3.94 9.07 1.79
CA SER A 221 -4.85 9.95 1.04
C SER A 221 -5.13 9.43 -0.37
N PHE A 222 -4.14 8.82 -1.02
CA PHE A 222 -4.36 8.21 -2.33
C PHE A 222 -5.33 7.02 -2.26
N PHE A 223 -5.19 6.15 -1.25
CA PHE A 223 -6.09 5.01 -1.06
C PHE A 223 -7.51 5.43 -0.67
N LEU A 224 -7.70 6.58 -0.02
CA LEU A 224 -9.04 7.15 0.19
C LEU A 224 -9.78 7.39 -1.13
N THR A 225 -9.06 7.69 -2.22
CA THR A 225 -9.67 7.87 -3.55
C THR A 225 -10.24 6.57 -4.14
N TYR A 226 -9.91 5.40 -3.57
CA TYR A 226 -10.46 4.10 -3.99
C TYR A 226 -11.78 3.74 -3.31
N ILE A 227 -12.12 4.42 -2.22
CA ILE A 227 -13.37 4.15 -1.49
C ILE A 227 -14.56 4.25 -2.44
N ARG A 228 -14.70 5.37 -3.14
CA ARG A 228 -15.81 5.57 -4.10
C ARG A 228 -15.73 4.62 -5.28
N ASP A 229 -14.53 4.35 -5.79
CA ASP A 229 -14.31 3.42 -6.90
C ASP A 229 -14.84 2.01 -6.56
N PHE A 230 -14.76 1.58 -5.30
CA PHE A 230 -15.09 0.22 -4.87
C PHE A 230 -16.53 0.05 -4.40
N GLN A 231 -17.30 1.14 -4.25
CA GLN A 231 -18.70 1.08 -3.78
C GLN A 231 -19.61 0.27 -4.71
N LYS A 232 -19.29 0.21 -6.01
CA LYS A 232 -20.09 -0.47 -7.04
C LYS A 232 -19.48 -1.79 -7.52
N ILE A 233 -18.54 -2.36 -6.77
CA ILE A 233 -17.85 -3.61 -7.14
C ILE A 233 -18.23 -4.70 -6.15
N SER A 234 -18.52 -5.89 -6.68
CA SER A 234 -18.59 -7.12 -5.91
C SER A 234 -17.68 -8.18 -6.53
N LEU A 235 -16.99 -8.96 -5.69
CA LEU A 235 -16.25 -10.13 -6.11
C LEU A 235 -17.00 -11.37 -5.63
N ARG A 236 -17.39 -12.25 -6.56
CA ARG A 236 -17.98 -13.54 -6.27
C ARG A 236 -16.93 -14.62 -6.51
N ALA A 237 -16.51 -15.30 -5.45
CA ALA A 237 -15.71 -16.52 -5.56
C ALA A 237 -16.65 -17.70 -5.82
N VAL A 238 -16.45 -18.41 -6.93
CA VAL A 238 -17.20 -19.62 -7.27
C VAL A 238 -16.26 -20.81 -7.09
N VAL A 239 -16.61 -21.71 -6.17
CA VAL A 239 -15.88 -22.97 -5.97
C VAL A 239 -16.47 -23.99 -6.94
N SER A 240 -15.68 -24.44 -7.92
CA SER A 240 -16.06 -25.53 -8.82
C SER A 240 -15.33 -26.81 -8.42
N LEU A 241 -16.08 -27.78 -7.90
CA LEU A 241 -15.57 -29.10 -7.54
C LEU A 241 -15.48 -29.95 -8.80
N HIS A 242 -14.28 -30.40 -9.17
CA HIS A 242 -14.06 -31.30 -10.31
C HIS A 242 -14.19 -32.79 -9.94
N GLY A 243 -14.80 -33.09 -8.77
CA GLY A 243 -15.00 -34.43 -8.22
C GLY A 243 -15.28 -34.38 -6.72
N GLN A 244 -15.81 -35.47 -6.15
CA GLN A 244 -16.02 -35.60 -4.70
C GLN A 244 -14.74 -36.00 -3.94
N THR A 245 -13.73 -36.50 -4.67
CA THR A 245 -12.46 -36.97 -4.11
C THR A 245 -11.30 -36.30 -4.82
N LEU A 246 -10.22 -36.00 -4.10
CA LEU A 246 -8.99 -35.37 -4.64
C LEU A 246 -8.27 -36.21 -5.73
N TYR A 247 -8.69 -37.46 -5.92
CA TYR A 247 -8.01 -38.44 -6.79
C TYR A 247 -8.79 -38.80 -8.06
N ASN A 248 -10.08 -38.44 -8.15
CA ASN A 248 -10.88 -38.73 -9.33
C ASN A 248 -10.88 -37.50 -10.24
N ALA A 249 -10.08 -37.56 -11.30
CA ALA A 249 -10.21 -36.64 -12.42
C ALA A 249 -11.45 -37.00 -13.24
N PRO A 250 -12.17 -36.02 -13.84
CA PRO A 250 -13.20 -36.34 -14.82
C PRO A 250 -12.53 -37.05 -16.00
N GLN A 251 -12.82 -38.35 -16.17
CA GLN A 251 -12.44 -39.08 -17.38
C GLN A 251 -13.16 -38.42 -18.55
N SER A 252 -12.42 -37.72 -19.42
CA SER A 252 -12.94 -37.29 -20.71
C SER A 252 -12.48 -38.26 -21.79
N PHE A 253 -13.45 -38.65 -22.63
CA PHE A 253 -13.35 -39.37 -23.90
C PHE A 253 -13.17 -40.90 -23.86
N VAL A 254 -14.31 -41.59 -23.78
CA VAL A 254 -14.58 -42.72 -24.69
C VAL A 254 -15.67 -42.23 -25.65
N THR A 255 -15.29 -42.07 -26.92
CA THR A 255 -16.19 -41.93 -28.08
C THR A 255 -16.94 -43.24 -28.34
N ASP A 256 -18.10 -43.12 -28.99
CA ASP A 256 -19.11 -44.14 -29.31
C ASP A 256 -19.94 -44.59 -28.11
N GLU A 257 -21.27 -44.67 -28.15
CA GLU A 257 -22.15 -44.95 -29.29
C GLU A 257 -23.58 -44.45 -28.94
N GLN A 258 -24.40 -44.33 -29.97
CA GLN A 258 -25.83 -43.98 -29.95
C GLN A 258 -26.62 -44.47 -28.72
N THR A 259 -27.35 -43.58 -28.05
CA THR A 259 -28.78 -43.86 -27.76
C THR A 259 -29.58 -42.58 -27.57
N LEU A 260 -30.59 -42.49 -28.43
CA LEU A 260 -31.73 -41.58 -28.42
C LEU A 260 -32.77 -42.11 -27.41
N LEU A 261 -33.69 -41.23 -26.96
CA LEU A 261 -34.98 -41.49 -26.26
C LEU A 261 -34.86 -41.60 -24.72
N VAL A 262 -35.71 -41.02 -23.85
CA VAL A 262 -37.16 -40.67 -23.88
C VAL A 262 -37.45 -39.49 -22.91
N ALA A 263 -38.51 -38.74 -23.19
CA ALA A 263 -39.15 -37.70 -22.39
C ALA A 263 -39.79 -38.17 -21.06
N GLY A 264 -40.06 -37.27 -20.10
CA GLY A 264 -41.03 -37.57 -19.04
C GLY A 264 -41.01 -36.67 -17.81
N SER A 265 -42.12 -35.95 -17.61
CA SER A 265 -42.59 -35.25 -16.40
C SER A 265 -42.44 -36.08 -15.12
N ILE A 266 -42.23 -35.44 -13.96
CA ILE A 266 -43.24 -35.04 -12.96
C ILE A 266 -42.80 -33.69 -12.38
#